data_AF-A0A800ACL6-F1
#
_entry.id   AF-A0A800ACL6-F1
#
_cell.length_a   1.000
_cell.length_b   1.000
_cell.length_c   1.000
_cell.angle_alpha   90.00
_cell.angle_beta   90.00
_cell.angle_gamma   90.00
#
_symmetry.space_group_name_H-M   'P 1'
#
loop_
_entity.id
_entity.type
_entity.pdbx_description
1 polymer ?
#
loop_
_entity_poly.entity_id
_entity_poly.type
_entity_poly.pdbx_seq_one_letter_code
_entity_poly.pdbx_strand_id
1 'polypeptide(L)'
;MARGREGKPLNLSFSTSALRLSPFRRGGNKMGQLGWHIDLGKCTGCNACAIACKTENNTPLGTDWRQVIIQEGGIYPNPKRIFVTMTCLHCEKPSCLKSCPVGAITKRASDGIVLIDQDKCVGCKRCTWACPYGAARFIHPSIPNP
;
A
#
# COMPACT_ATOMS: atom_id res chain seq x y z
N MET A 1 -40.27 -43.06 9.31
CA MET A 1 -40.56 -44.14 8.34
C MET A 1 -40.61 -43.54 6.94
N ALA A 2 -39.74 -44.04 6.08
CA ALA A 2 -39.36 -43.47 4.79
C ALA A 2 -40.49 -43.49 3.75
N ARG A 3 -40.53 -42.47 2.88
CA ARG A 3 -41.05 -42.61 1.51
C ARG A 3 -40.12 -41.87 0.55
N GLY A 4 -39.44 -42.63 -0.29
CA GLY A 4 -38.63 -42.12 -1.39
C GLY A 4 -39.48 -41.32 -2.36
N ARG A 5 -38.93 -40.22 -2.87
CA ARG A 5 -39.46 -39.49 -4.02
C ARG A 5 -38.58 -39.79 -5.22
N GLU A 6 -39.19 -40.40 -6.21
CA GLU A 6 -38.66 -40.69 -7.53
C GLU A 6 -38.20 -39.41 -8.24
N GLY A 7 -37.02 -39.45 -8.85
CA GLY A 7 -36.39 -38.33 -9.52
C GLY A 7 -37.12 -37.96 -10.82
N LYS A 8 -37.54 -36.69 -10.91
CA LYS A 8 -37.92 -36.07 -12.19
C LYS A 8 -36.64 -35.66 -12.93
N PRO A 9 -36.53 -35.91 -14.25
CA PRO A 9 -35.36 -35.51 -15.01
C PRO A 9 -35.26 -33.98 -15.07
N LEU A 10 -34.13 -33.43 -14.63
CA LEU A 10 -33.82 -32.02 -14.85
C LEU A 10 -33.59 -31.81 -16.35
N ASN A 11 -34.53 -31.12 -16.98
CA ASN A 11 -34.40 -30.63 -18.33
C ASN A 11 -33.37 -29.47 -18.31
N LEU A 12 -32.11 -29.75 -18.65
CA LEU A 12 -31.06 -28.73 -18.79
C LEU A 12 -31.33 -27.90 -20.05
N SER A 13 -32.16 -26.86 -19.93
CA SER A 13 -32.10 -25.73 -20.86
C SER A 13 -30.88 -24.90 -20.49
N PHE A 14 -29.80 -25.04 -21.27
CA PHE A 14 -28.64 -24.14 -21.19
C PHE A 14 -29.07 -22.74 -21.62
N SER A 15 -29.53 -21.92 -20.66
CA SER A 15 -29.65 -20.48 -20.89
C SER A 15 -28.25 -19.91 -20.95
N THR A 16 -27.77 -19.67 -22.16
CA THR A 16 -26.57 -18.88 -22.45
C THR A 16 -26.83 -17.40 -22.11
N SER A 17 -27.19 -17.12 -20.86
CA SER A 17 -27.14 -15.77 -20.33
C SER A 17 -25.67 -15.47 -20.08
N ALA A 18 -24.99 -15.05 -21.15
CA ALA A 18 -23.69 -14.41 -21.10
C ALA A 18 -23.70 -13.48 -19.88
N LEU A 19 -22.74 -13.72 -18.97
CA LEU A 19 -22.47 -12.81 -17.87
C LEU A 19 -22.38 -11.41 -18.46
N ARG A 20 -23.42 -10.60 -18.23
CA ARG A 20 -23.31 -9.16 -18.42
C ARG A 20 -22.23 -8.74 -17.44
N LEU A 21 -21.01 -8.60 -17.94
CA LEU A 21 -19.98 -7.76 -17.35
C LEU A 21 -20.66 -6.42 -17.12
N SER A 22 -21.20 -6.24 -15.91
CA SER A 22 -21.75 -4.95 -15.52
C SER A 22 -20.58 -4.00 -15.69
N PRO A 23 -20.68 -2.96 -16.53
CA PRO A 23 -19.62 -1.96 -16.60
C PRO A 23 -19.38 -1.50 -15.17
N PHE A 24 -18.13 -1.54 -14.72
CA PHE A 24 -17.70 -1.04 -13.43
C PHE A 24 -18.38 0.32 -13.24
N ARG A 25 -19.45 0.35 -12.43
CA ARG A 25 -20.18 1.57 -12.16
C ARG A 25 -19.17 2.44 -11.41
N ARG A 26 -18.58 3.42 -12.11
CA ARG A 26 -17.99 4.59 -11.49
C ARG A 26 -19.15 5.33 -10.80
N GLY A 27 -19.50 4.87 -9.60
CA GLY A 27 -20.43 5.52 -8.71
C GLY A 27 -19.91 6.92 -8.37
N GLY A 28 -20.79 7.91 -8.46
CA GLY A 28 -20.45 9.32 -8.54
C GLY A 28 -19.81 9.95 -7.30
N ASN A 29 -19.18 11.11 -7.54
CA ASN A 29 -18.88 12.22 -6.62
C ASN A 29 -18.53 11.88 -5.16
N LYS A 30 -17.76 10.81 -4.92
CA LYS A 30 -16.72 10.83 -3.91
C LYS A 30 -15.41 11.08 -4.65
N MET A 31 -14.72 12.17 -4.31
CA MET A 31 -13.34 12.35 -4.72
C MET A 31 -12.58 11.08 -4.34
N GLY A 32 -12.16 10.32 -5.35
CA GLY A 32 -11.66 8.96 -5.17
C GLY A 32 -10.29 8.99 -4.50
N GLN A 33 -10.03 8.04 -3.60
CA GLN A 33 -8.71 7.88 -3.01
C GLN A 33 -7.75 7.20 -4.00
N LEU A 34 -6.55 7.77 -4.16
CA LEU A 34 -5.46 7.15 -4.90
C LEU A 34 -4.86 6.00 -4.08
N GLY A 35 -4.44 4.96 -4.80
CA GLY A 35 -3.78 3.78 -4.23
C GLY A 35 -2.88 3.14 -5.26
N TRP A 36 -1.87 2.42 -4.78
CA TRP A 36 -0.92 1.72 -5.66
C TRP A 36 -1.19 0.21 -5.55
N HIS A 37 -1.14 -0.47 -6.69
CA HIS A 37 -1.20 -1.92 -6.76
C HIS A 37 0.16 -2.44 -7.19
N ILE A 38 0.75 -3.32 -6.37
CA ILE A 38 2.12 -3.82 -6.56
C ILE A 38 2.06 -5.33 -6.69
N ASP A 39 2.44 -5.84 -7.86
CA ASP A 39 2.60 -7.26 -8.12
C ASP A 39 3.98 -7.73 -7.65
N LEU A 40 4.03 -8.37 -6.47
CA LEU A 40 5.28 -8.88 -5.89
C LEU A 40 5.86 -10.06 -6.67
N GLY A 41 5.05 -10.79 -7.45
CA GLY A 41 5.52 -11.90 -8.28
C GLY A 41 6.41 -11.47 -9.44
N LYS A 42 6.37 -10.18 -9.80
CA LYS A 42 7.21 -9.57 -10.84
C LYS A 42 8.36 -8.72 -10.29
N CYS A 43 8.42 -8.54 -8.97
CA CYS A 43 9.48 -7.75 -8.35
C CYS A 43 10.79 -8.53 -8.36
N THR A 44 11.79 -8.05 -9.10
CA THR A 44 13.12 -8.69 -9.21
C THR A 44 14.13 -8.18 -8.18
N GLY A 45 13.76 -7.17 -7.38
CA GLY A 45 14.66 -6.55 -6.41
C GLY A 45 15.66 -5.54 -6.99
N CYS A 46 15.43 -5.00 -8.19
CA CYS A 46 16.38 -4.12 -8.89
C CYS A 46 16.60 -2.72 -8.25
N ASN A 47 15.85 -2.36 -7.21
CA ASN A 47 15.90 -1.05 -6.54
C ASN A 47 15.61 0.20 -7.40
N ALA A 48 15.21 0.04 -8.67
CA ALA A 48 14.91 1.18 -9.55
C ALA A 48 13.85 2.13 -8.96
N CYS A 49 12.83 1.59 -8.28
CA CYS A 49 11.78 2.38 -7.67
C CYS A 49 12.25 3.16 -6.41
N ALA A 50 13.23 2.62 -5.67
CA ALA A 50 13.86 3.32 -4.55
C ALA A 50 14.75 4.46 -5.06
N ILE A 51 15.56 4.20 -6.09
CA ILE A 51 16.41 5.21 -6.74
C ILE A 51 15.56 6.33 -7.32
N ALA A 52 14.50 6.01 -8.09
CA ALA A 52 13.62 7.01 -8.67
C ALA A 52 12.99 7.92 -7.61
N CYS A 53 12.53 7.35 -6.49
CA CYS A 53 11.99 8.14 -5.38
C CYS A 53 13.05 9.06 -4.77
N LYS A 54 14.28 8.57 -4.60
CA LYS A 54 15.40 9.34 -4.05
C LYS A 54 15.80 10.49 -4.96
N THR A 55 15.92 10.25 -6.26
CA THR A 55 16.25 11.26 -7.27
C THR A 55 15.17 12.32 -7.40
N GLU A 56 13.89 11.92 -7.38
CA GLU A 56 12.78 12.89 -7.50
C GLU A 56 12.66 13.79 -6.27
N ASN A 57 12.90 13.25 -5.07
CA ASN A 57 12.65 13.95 -3.81
C ASN A 57 13.92 14.46 -3.13
N ASN A 58 15.09 14.24 -3.72
CA ASN A 58 16.41 14.58 -3.17
C ASN A 58 16.54 14.19 -1.68
N THR A 59 16.12 12.98 -1.34
CA THR A 59 16.13 12.56 0.07
C THR A 59 17.57 12.41 0.57
N PRO A 60 17.85 12.81 1.82
CA PRO A 60 19.19 12.78 2.37
C PRO A 60 19.75 11.35 2.46
N LEU A 61 21.07 11.26 2.65
CA LEU A 61 21.72 9.98 2.88
C LEU A 61 21.12 9.28 4.12
N GLY A 62 20.96 7.95 4.05
CA GLY A 62 20.32 7.17 5.11
C GLY A 62 18.80 7.34 5.26
N THR A 63 18.15 8.18 4.43
CA THR A 63 16.69 8.30 4.39
C THR A 63 16.14 7.87 3.04
N ASP A 64 15.41 6.74 3.03
CA ASP A 64 14.72 6.24 1.85
C ASP A 64 13.21 6.15 2.13
N TRP A 65 12.41 6.89 1.38
CA TRP A 65 10.94 6.86 1.50
C TRP A 65 10.30 5.67 0.78
N ARG A 66 11.06 5.04 -0.11
CA ARG A 66 10.71 3.78 -0.77
C ARG A 66 11.88 2.83 -0.66
N GLN A 67 11.60 1.60 -0.22
CA GLN A 67 12.61 0.58 0.04
C GLN A 67 12.20 -0.74 -0.62
N VAL A 68 13.18 -1.60 -0.88
CA VAL A 68 12.95 -2.99 -1.28
C VAL A 68 13.48 -3.88 -0.15
N ILE A 69 12.56 -4.56 0.52
CA ILE A 69 12.86 -5.52 1.58
C ILE A 69 13.06 -6.88 0.93
N ILE A 70 14.15 -7.55 1.29
CA ILE A 70 14.43 -8.91 0.85
C ILE A 70 14.02 -9.84 1.99
N GLN A 71 13.01 -10.68 1.74
CA GLN A 71 12.62 -11.75 2.64
C GLN A 71 13.19 -13.05 2.09
N GLU A 72 14.11 -13.64 2.84
CA GLU A 72 14.67 -14.95 2.53
C GLU A 72 13.94 -16.04 3.31
N GLY A 73 13.92 -17.25 2.76
CA GLY A 73 13.35 -18.42 3.40
C GLY A 73 13.68 -19.69 2.63
N GLY A 74 13.09 -20.80 3.04
CA GLY A 74 13.47 -22.11 2.51
C GLY A 74 14.79 -22.61 3.08
N ILE A 75 15.12 -23.85 2.74
CA ILE A 75 16.29 -24.57 3.24
C ILE A 75 17.02 -25.14 2.03
N TYR A 76 18.35 -25.16 2.08
CA TYR A 76 19.16 -25.81 1.06
C TYR A 76 18.69 -27.26 0.80
N PRO A 77 18.54 -27.70 -0.46
CA PRO A 77 18.96 -27.05 -1.71
C PRO A 77 17.92 -26.12 -2.36
N ASN A 78 16.80 -25.84 -1.70
CA ASN A 78 15.69 -25.04 -2.23
C ASN A 78 15.47 -23.72 -1.46
N PRO A 79 16.44 -22.80 -1.44
CA PRO A 79 16.24 -21.47 -0.86
C PRO A 79 15.25 -20.67 -1.71
N LYS A 80 14.57 -19.72 -1.07
CA LYS A 80 13.61 -18.81 -1.68
C LYS A 80 13.93 -17.38 -1.25
N ARG A 81 13.70 -16.44 -2.16
CA ARG A 81 13.77 -15.00 -1.91
C ARG A 81 12.50 -14.35 -2.43
N ILE A 82 11.93 -13.44 -1.65
CA ILE A 82 10.78 -12.62 -2.01
C ILE A 82 11.20 -11.16 -1.83
N PHE A 83 10.91 -10.34 -2.83
CA PHE A 83 11.19 -8.92 -2.79
C PHE A 83 9.90 -8.15 -2.50
N VAL A 84 9.89 -7.38 -1.43
CA VAL A 84 8.73 -6.59 -1.01
C VAL A 84 9.10 -5.12 -1.08
N THR A 85 8.53 -4.40 -2.05
CA THR A 85 8.73 -2.95 -2.12
C THR A 85 7.76 -2.23 -1.18
N MET A 86 8.31 -1.49 -0.24
CA MET A 86 7.58 -0.78 0.81
C MET A 86 7.73 0.73 0.65
N THR A 87 6.68 1.46 0.99
CA THR A 87 6.62 2.93 0.98
C THR A 87 5.49 3.40 1.90
N CYS A 88 5.20 4.70 1.93
CA CYS A 88 3.98 5.21 2.57
C CYS A 88 2.74 4.64 1.86
N LEU A 89 1.90 3.93 2.60
CA LEU A 89 0.68 3.32 2.05
C LEU A 89 -0.51 4.28 1.99
N HIS A 90 -0.34 5.53 2.43
CA HIS A 90 -1.40 6.54 2.53
C HIS A 90 -2.71 5.96 3.09
N CYS A 91 -2.59 5.33 4.26
CA CYS A 91 -3.63 4.51 4.86
C CYS A 91 -4.99 5.22 4.93
N GLU A 92 -6.08 4.45 4.82
CA GLU A 92 -7.44 5.00 4.96
C GLU A 92 -7.61 5.72 6.29
N LYS A 93 -7.12 5.10 7.37
CA LYS A 93 -7.11 5.61 8.75
C LYS A 93 -5.66 5.69 9.26
N PRO A 94 -4.92 6.79 9.00
CA PRO A 94 -3.50 6.86 9.31
C PRO A 94 -3.25 6.95 10.83
N SER A 95 -2.52 5.99 11.39
CA SER A 95 -2.06 6.04 12.79
C SER A 95 -1.09 7.19 13.04
N CYS A 96 -0.26 7.53 12.05
CA CYS A 96 0.67 8.66 12.11
C CYS A 96 -0.06 10.00 12.29
N LEU A 97 -1.20 10.20 11.62
CA LEU A 97 -2.05 11.39 11.78
C LEU A 97 -2.53 11.52 13.22
N LYS A 98 -3.11 10.46 13.79
CA LYS A 98 -3.59 10.44 15.19
C LYS A 98 -2.48 10.69 16.21
N SER A 99 -1.25 10.29 15.89
CA SER A 99 -0.10 10.43 16.80
C SER A 99 0.53 11.82 16.84
N CYS A 100 0.22 12.69 15.86
CA CYS A 100 0.86 13.99 15.72
C CYS A 100 0.23 15.01 16.68
N PRO A 101 0.96 15.52 17.69
CA PRO A 101 0.39 16.42 18.69
C PRO A 101 0.09 17.83 18.18
N VAL A 102 0.73 18.22 17.07
CA VAL A 102 0.64 19.58 16.48
C VAL A 102 -0.17 19.62 15.19
N GLY A 103 -0.78 18.50 14.78
CA GLY A 103 -1.60 18.43 13.56
C GLY A 103 -0.82 18.64 12.26
N ALA A 104 0.50 18.40 12.25
CA ALA A 104 1.34 18.54 11.06
C ALA A 104 1.07 17.46 10.00
N ILE A 105 0.41 16.34 10.36
CA ILE A 105 0.07 15.27 9.42
C ILE A 105 -1.40 15.39 9.06
N THR A 106 -1.72 15.44 7.77
CA THR A 106 -3.10 15.56 7.27
C THR A 106 -3.37 14.56 6.17
N LYS A 107 -4.64 14.21 5.95
CA LYS A 107 -5.09 13.42 4.79
C LYS A 107 -5.81 14.36 3.84
N ARG A 108 -5.29 14.53 2.63
CA ARG A 108 -5.85 15.42 1.63
C ARG A 108 -7.20 14.88 1.15
N ALA A 109 -8.24 15.71 1.22
CA ALA A 109 -9.61 15.28 0.93
C ALA A 109 -9.85 14.94 -0.56
N SER A 110 -9.06 15.50 -1.47
CA SER A 110 -9.24 15.33 -2.92
C SER A 110 -8.80 13.96 -3.45
N ASP A 111 -7.84 13.32 -2.80
CA ASP A 111 -7.23 12.08 -3.31
C ASP A 111 -6.73 11.11 -2.22
N GLY A 112 -6.95 11.44 -0.95
CA GLY A 112 -6.59 10.60 0.18
C GLY A 112 -5.09 10.55 0.50
N ILE A 113 -4.26 11.38 -0.13
CA ILE A 113 -2.82 11.41 0.14
C ILE A 113 -2.56 11.96 1.55
N VAL A 114 -1.87 11.16 2.35
CA VAL A 114 -1.33 11.56 3.66
C VAL A 114 -0.07 12.41 3.48
N LEU A 115 -0.10 13.65 3.97
CA LEU A 115 0.96 14.64 3.84
C LEU A 115 1.51 15.04 5.22
N ILE A 116 2.77 15.45 5.24
CA ILE A 116 3.42 16.03 6.43
C ILE A 116 3.79 17.47 6.10
N ASP A 117 3.18 18.40 6.80
CA ASP A 117 3.49 19.83 6.79
C ASP A 117 4.78 20.04 7.61
N GLN A 118 5.88 20.34 6.91
CA GLN A 118 7.19 20.47 7.54
C GLN A 118 7.30 21.72 8.40
N ASP A 119 6.58 22.80 8.06
CA ASP A 119 6.62 24.07 8.80
C ASP A 119 5.94 23.93 10.16
N LYS A 120 4.93 23.07 10.27
CA LYS A 120 4.28 22.73 11.56
C LYS A 120 5.00 21.62 12.33
N CYS A 121 5.89 20.89 11.69
CA CYS A 121 6.51 19.70 12.30
C CYS A 121 7.53 20.10 13.36
N VAL A 122 7.24 19.82 14.63
CA VAL A 122 8.17 20.06 15.76
C VAL A 122 9.21 18.95 15.98
N GLY A 123 9.34 18.01 15.05
CA GLY A 123 10.37 16.96 15.11
C GLY A 123 10.21 15.93 16.25
N CYS A 124 9.03 15.81 16.87
CA CYS A 124 8.81 14.93 18.04
C CYS A 124 8.89 13.40 17.77
N LYS A 125 9.04 12.98 16.50
CA LYS A 125 9.20 11.58 16.06
C LYS A 125 8.07 10.59 16.39
N ARG A 126 6.95 11.02 16.99
CA ARG A 126 5.81 10.13 17.32
C ARG A 126 5.26 9.39 16.09
N CYS A 127 5.24 10.05 14.94
CA CYS A 127 4.76 9.46 13.69
C CYS A 127 5.62 8.29 13.20
N THR A 128 6.93 8.28 13.47
CA THR A 128 7.82 7.17 13.09
C THR A 128 7.52 5.93 13.93
N TRP A 129 7.20 6.11 15.21
CA TRP A 129 6.77 5.04 16.11
C TRP A 129 5.36 4.54 15.80
N ALA A 130 4.45 5.44 15.44
CA ALA A 130 3.06 5.10 15.19
C ALA A 130 2.82 4.40 13.84
N CYS A 131 3.76 4.47 12.90
CA CYS A 131 3.61 3.87 11.58
C CYS A 131 3.93 2.37 11.63
N PRO A 132 2.96 1.46 11.43
CA PRO A 132 3.21 0.02 11.49
C PRO A 132 4.07 -0.48 10.32
N TYR A 133 4.22 0.33 9.27
CA TYR A 133 4.99 0.02 8.07
C TYR A 133 6.38 0.66 8.05
N GLY A 134 6.73 1.45 9.08
CA GLY A 134 8.02 2.17 9.13
C GLY A 134 8.22 3.16 7.98
N ALA A 135 7.14 3.69 7.40
CA ALA A 135 7.21 4.60 6.25
C ALA A 135 7.56 6.04 6.64
N ALA A 136 7.07 6.51 7.80
CA ALA A 136 7.43 7.82 8.33
C ALA A 136 8.87 7.78 8.85
N ARG A 137 9.75 8.59 8.26
CA ARG A 137 11.17 8.69 8.63
C ARG A 137 11.47 10.06 9.23
N PHE A 138 12.31 10.08 10.26
CA PHE A 138 12.83 11.32 10.82
C PHE A 138 14.20 11.62 10.18
N ILE A 139 14.29 12.78 9.55
CA ILE A 139 15.55 13.28 8.98
C ILE A 139 16.23 14.10 10.07
N HIS A 140 17.43 13.70 10.48
CA HIS A 140 18.20 14.48 11.44
C HIS A 140 18.84 15.70 10.75
N PRO A 141 18.78 16.91 11.32
CA PRO A 141 19.31 18.13 10.69
C PRO A 141 20.81 18.08 10.33
N SER A 142 21.59 17.21 10.98
CA SER A 142 23.01 17.03 10.68
C SER A 142 23.27 16.17 9.44
N ILE A 143 22.24 15.58 8.83
CA ILE A 143 22.39 14.80 7.61
C ILE A 143 22.13 15.74 6.44
N PRO A 144 23.16 16.12 5.66
CA PRO A 144 22.96 16.99 4.52
C PRO A 144 22.10 16.30 3.46
N ASN A 145 21.24 17.09 2.81
CA ASN A 145 20.69 16.68 1.53
C ASN A 145 21.84 16.66 0.50
N PRO A 146 21.87 15.67 -0.41
CA PRO A 146 22.82 15.67 -1.51
C PRO A 146 22.67 16.91 -2.41
#